data_AF-A0A2K3PF00-F1
#
_entry.id   AF-A0A2K3PF00-F1
#
_cell.length_a   1.000
_cell.length_b   1.000
_cell.length_c   1.000
_cell.angle_alpha   90.00
_cell.angle_beta   90.00
_cell.angle_gamma   90.00
#
_symmetry.space_group_name_H-M   'P 1'
#
loop_
_entity.id
_entity.type
_entity.pdbx_description
1 polymer ?
#
loop_
_entity_poly.entity_id
_entity_poly.type
_entity_poly.pdbx_seq_one_letter_code
_entity_poly.pdbx_strand_id
1 'polypeptide(L)'
;DEGEGEMPLVPNAIQTQFVVNSVEADKHPVILLSSSIIKFAEQCLNPEIRASVFSPRLMESIVWFLARWSSTYLMSSDEIGEKIVDSGHHYEHSSKKVLLSFFGEHNQGRIVLDIIVRISLITLTSYPGEKDLQGLTCYMLLHSLVQQRHICVHLVALNSWHELAAAFSTEKTLFLLDTSHQRSLAQTLVRSASGVKNSEESSQYVRNLMGHIATYIVEISSKSNLKSIAQQPDILLSVSCMLERLRGAASASEPRTQKAIYELGFSVMNPILVLLEVYKHEGAMLRQTL
;
A
#
# COMPACT_ATOMS: atom_id res chain seq x y z
N ASP A 1 -6.20 2.29 18.89
CA ASP A 1 -4.98 2.29 19.72
C ASP A 1 -3.77 2.51 18.81
N GLU A 2 -2.75 3.26 19.22
CA GLU A 2 -1.56 3.62 18.40
C GLU A 2 -0.90 2.39 17.76
N GLY A 3 -0.96 1.22 18.40
CA GLY A 3 -0.67 -0.05 17.74
C GLY A 3 0.75 -0.13 17.19
N GLU A 4 1.69 0.57 17.83
CA GLU A 4 3.08 0.55 17.43
C GLU A 4 3.68 -0.83 17.73
N GLY A 5 3.86 -1.63 16.66
CA GLY A 5 4.50 -2.96 16.72
C GLY A 5 3.56 -4.14 16.94
N GLU A 6 2.27 -3.92 17.18
CA GLU A 6 1.27 -4.97 17.41
C GLU A 6 0.02 -4.78 16.54
N MET A 7 -0.73 -5.86 16.32
CA MET A 7 -2.01 -5.80 15.61
C MET A 7 -3.05 -5.05 16.46
N PRO A 8 -3.58 -3.91 15.99
CA PRO A 8 -4.47 -3.09 16.81
C PRO A 8 -5.84 -3.76 16.96
N LEU A 9 -6.25 -3.97 18.21
CA LEU A 9 -7.53 -4.58 18.55
C LEU A 9 -8.65 -3.54 18.68
N VAL A 10 -9.90 -4.00 18.52
CA VAL A 10 -11.08 -3.18 18.81
C VAL A 10 -11.01 -2.71 20.27
N PRO A 11 -11.17 -1.41 20.59
CA PRO A 11 -11.16 -0.94 21.97
C PRO A 11 -12.21 -1.64 22.84
N ASN A 12 -11.85 -2.04 24.07
CA ASN A 12 -12.76 -2.75 24.98
C ASN A 12 -14.09 -2.02 25.21
N ALA A 13 -14.06 -0.69 25.31
CA ALA A 13 -15.28 0.11 25.45
C ALA A 13 -16.25 -0.08 24.27
N ILE A 14 -15.74 -0.18 23.03
CA ILE A 14 -16.57 -0.44 21.85
C ILE A 14 -17.10 -1.88 21.87
N GLN A 15 -16.30 -2.83 22.34
CA GLN A 15 -16.73 -4.24 22.40
C GLN A 15 -17.85 -4.49 23.43
N THR A 16 -17.86 -3.76 24.54
CA THR A 16 -18.76 -4.02 25.68
C THR A 16 -19.97 -3.11 25.75
N GLN A 17 -19.90 -1.88 25.20
CA GLN A 17 -20.96 -0.88 25.39
C GLN A 17 -22.15 -1.04 24.44
N PHE A 18 -21.94 -1.64 23.27
CA PHE A 18 -23.00 -1.79 22.26
C PHE A 18 -23.44 -3.24 22.22
N VAL A 19 -24.62 -3.59 22.70
CA VAL A 19 -25.18 -4.94 22.57
C VAL A 19 -26.23 -4.90 21.46
N VAL A 20 -25.92 -5.50 20.31
CA VAL A 20 -26.82 -5.52 19.15
C VAL A 20 -26.95 -6.95 18.66
N ASN A 21 -28.19 -7.39 18.40
CA ASN A 21 -28.45 -8.69 17.80
C ASN A 21 -27.84 -8.76 16.39
N SER A 22 -27.30 -9.92 16.00
CA SER A 22 -26.66 -10.12 14.69
C SER A 22 -27.55 -9.80 13.48
N VAL A 23 -28.87 -9.86 13.66
CA VAL A 23 -29.88 -9.56 12.62
C VAL A 23 -29.94 -8.06 12.28
N GLU A 24 -29.40 -7.19 13.15
CA GLU A 24 -29.39 -5.72 12.98
C GLU A 24 -27.95 -5.16 12.94
N ALA A 25 -27.03 -5.90 12.32
CA ALA A 25 -25.63 -5.51 12.22
C ALA A 25 -25.44 -4.11 11.61
N ASP A 26 -26.26 -3.77 10.61
CA ASP A 26 -26.27 -2.46 9.95
C ASP A 26 -26.75 -1.31 10.86
N LYS A 27 -27.44 -1.62 11.98
CA LYS A 27 -27.85 -0.63 12.99
C LYS A 27 -26.81 -0.43 14.09
N HIS A 28 -25.73 -1.21 14.09
CA HIS A 28 -24.66 -1.04 15.07
C HIS A 28 -24.02 0.36 14.93
N PRO A 29 -23.96 1.20 15.99
CA PRO A 29 -23.53 2.60 15.87
C PRO A 29 -22.14 2.78 15.27
N VAL A 30 -21.21 1.88 15.59
CA VAL A 30 -19.85 1.91 15.03
C VAL A 30 -19.86 1.54 13.54
N ILE A 31 -20.71 0.59 13.13
CA ILE A 31 -20.85 0.23 11.71
C ILE A 31 -21.43 1.42 10.95
N LEU A 32 -22.51 2.02 11.44
CA LEU A 32 -23.13 3.19 10.84
C LEU A 32 -22.14 4.35 10.69
N LEU A 33 -21.37 4.66 11.73
CA LEU A 33 -20.38 5.72 11.69
C LEU A 33 -19.26 5.40 10.69
N SER A 34 -18.67 4.21 10.78
CA SER A 34 -17.61 3.78 9.86
C SER A 34 -18.08 3.78 8.41
N SER A 35 -19.25 3.20 8.13
CA SER A 35 -19.84 3.18 6.79
C SER A 35 -20.15 4.58 6.28
N SER A 36 -20.59 5.51 7.14
CA SER A 36 -20.84 6.90 6.74
C SER A 36 -19.56 7.62 6.35
N ILE A 37 -18.48 7.45 7.12
CA ILE A 37 -17.17 8.04 6.81
C ILE A 37 -16.59 7.43 5.53
N ILE A 38 -16.67 6.12 5.34
CA ILE A 38 -16.18 5.43 4.14
C ILE A 38 -16.97 5.87 2.90
N LYS A 39 -18.31 5.94 2.98
CA LYS A 39 -19.17 6.42 1.88
C LYS A 39 -18.89 7.89 1.54
N PHE A 40 -18.60 8.72 2.55
CA PHE A 40 -18.17 10.09 2.34
C PHE A 40 -16.80 10.11 1.63
N ALA A 41 -15.82 9.36 2.12
CA ALA A 41 -14.50 9.27 1.51
C ALA A 41 -14.54 8.79 0.05
N GLU A 42 -15.40 7.84 -0.27
CA GLU A 42 -15.63 7.32 -1.63
C GLU A 42 -16.05 8.43 -2.61
N GLN A 43 -16.70 9.51 -2.16
CA GLN A 43 -17.07 10.62 -3.02
C GLN A 43 -15.86 11.33 -3.66
N CYS A 44 -14.66 11.21 -3.06
CA CYS A 44 -13.45 11.79 -3.65
C CYS A 44 -13.03 11.12 -4.96
N LEU A 45 -13.59 9.94 -5.29
CA LEU A 45 -13.36 9.28 -6.57
C LEU A 45 -14.00 10.05 -7.73
N ASN A 46 -15.08 10.80 -7.48
CA ASN A 46 -15.68 11.70 -8.46
C ASN A 46 -14.82 12.96 -8.62
N PRO A 47 -14.29 13.28 -9.82
CA PRO A 47 -13.44 14.45 -10.03
C PRO A 47 -14.07 15.80 -9.67
N GLU A 48 -15.36 15.97 -9.93
CA GLU A 48 -16.08 17.23 -9.68
C GLU A 48 -16.29 17.46 -8.18
N ILE A 49 -16.69 16.39 -7.46
CA ILE A 49 -16.84 16.46 -6.00
C ILE A 49 -15.48 16.62 -5.34
N ARG A 50 -14.45 15.90 -5.82
CA ARG A 50 -13.08 16.02 -5.34
C ARG A 50 -12.58 17.46 -5.41
N ALA A 51 -12.73 18.10 -6.56
CA ALA A 51 -12.27 19.48 -6.76
C ALA A 51 -13.01 20.51 -5.91
N SER A 52 -14.27 20.25 -5.54
CA SER A 52 -15.12 21.19 -4.80
C SER A 52 -15.12 20.98 -3.28
N VAL A 53 -14.93 19.76 -2.80
CA VAL A 53 -15.10 19.39 -1.38
C VAL A 53 -13.81 18.90 -0.73
N PHE A 54 -12.97 18.16 -1.46
CA PHE A 54 -11.85 17.43 -0.88
C PHE A 54 -10.54 18.22 -0.93
N SER A 55 -10.35 19.07 0.08
CA SER A 55 -9.06 19.74 0.29
C SER A 55 -7.97 18.73 0.71
N PRO A 56 -6.67 19.03 0.50
CA PRO A 56 -5.58 18.17 0.95
C PRO A 56 -5.66 17.81 2.44
N ARG A 57 -5.99 18.78 3.31
CA ARG A 57 -6.12 18.55 4.76
C ARG A 57 -7.30 17.65 5.14
N LEU A 58 -8.41 17.75 4.40
CA LEU A 58 -9.51 16.82 4.58
C LEU A 58 -9.10 15.40 4.13
N MET A 59 -8.41 15.28 3.01
CA MET A 59 -7.89 14.01 2.54
C MET A 59 -6.90 13.38 3.51
N GLU A 60 -6.05 14.16 4.18
CA GLU A 60 -5.15 13.65 5.22
C GLU A 60 -5.93 13.04 6.37
N SER A 61 -6.99 13.71 6.83
CA SER A 61 -7.86 13.22 7.90
C SER A 61 -8.55 11.91 7.50
N ILE A 62 -9.00 11.82 6.24
CA ILE A 62 -9.62 10.61 5.68
C ILE A 62 -8.60 9.48 5.59
N VAL A 63 -7.43 9.71 5.00
CA VAL A 63 -6.37 8.70 4.85
C VAL A 63 -5.90 8.21 6.21
N TRP A 64 -5.71 9.12 7.17
CA TRP A 64 -5.37 8.78 8.54
C TRP A 64 -6.46 7.90 9.17
N PHE A 65 -7.74 8.28 9.04
CA PHE A 65 -8.84 7.45 9.53
C PHE A 65 -8.85 6.07 8.88
N LEU A 66 -8.75 5.99 7.55
CA LEU A 66 -8.78 4.72 6.81
C LEU A 66 -7.61 3.81 7.19
N ALA A 67 -6.41 4.36 7.39
CA ALA A 67 -5.23 3.58 7.78
C ALA A 67 -5.45 2.90 9.13
N ARG A 68 -5.99 3.65 10.08
CA ARG A 68 -6.23 3.20 11.46
C ARG A 68 -7.46 2.30 11.57
N TRP A 69 -8.48 2.59 10.77
CA TRP A 69 -9.69 1.81 10.72
C TRP A 69 -9.44 0.46 10.05
N SER A 70 -8.72 0.43 8.93
CA SER A 70 -8.46 -0.80 8.19
C SER A 70 -7.60 -1.78 8.99
N SER A 71 -6.62 -1.30 9.74
CA SER A 71 -5.78 -2.18 10.56
C SER A 71 -6.54 -2.90 11.69
N THR A 72 -7.68 -2.36 12.14
CA THR A 72 -8.48 -2.92 13.24
C THR A 72 -9.76 -3.63 12.78
N TYR A 73 -10.46 -3.11 11.77
CA TYR A 73 -11.81 -3.55 11.42
C TYR A 73 -11.89 -4.27 10.08
N LEU A 74 -10.93 -4.08 9.18
CA LEU A 74 -11.00 -4.65 7.83
C LEU A 74 -10.53 -6.11 7.85
N MET A 75 -11.44 -7.04 7.55
CA MET A 75 -11.14 -8.46 7.40
C MET A 75 -10.37 -9.09 8.58
N SER A 76 -10.52 -8.56 9.79
CA SER A 76 -9.81 -9.05 10.97
C SER A 76 -10.08 -10.55 11.17
N SER A 77 -9.03 -11.36 11.11
CA SER A 77 -9.10 -12.79 11.43
C SER A 77 -9.29 -12.96 12.94
N ASP A 78 -10.45 -13.49 13.35
CA ASP A 78 -10.78 -13.84 14.74
C ASP A 78 -10.24 -15.26 15.08
N GLU A 79 -9.10 -15.67 14.51
CA GLU A 79 -8.53 -17.03 14.64
C GLU A 79 -8.14 -17.42 16.09
N ILE A 80 -8.06 -16.45 17.00
CA ILE A 80 -7.75 -16.70 18.42
C ILE A 80 -9.02 -17.07 19.23
N GLY A 81 -10.22 -16.80 18.70
CA GLY A 81 -11.49 -16.98 19.44
C GLY A 81 -12.19 -18.32 19.25
N GLU A 82 -11.94 -19.04 18.15
CA GLU A 82 -12.73 -20.25 17.82
C GLU A 82 -12.33 -21.51 18.61
N LYS A 83 -11.22 -21.51 19.35
CA LYS A 83 -10.78 -22.69 20.12
C LYS A 83 -11.21 -22.74 21.58
N ILE A 84 -11.94 -21.74 22.09
CA ILE A 84 -12.32 -21.68 23.53
C ILE A 84 -13.84 -21.84 23.76
N VAL A 85 -14.69 -21.75 22.74
CA VAL A 85 -16.15 -21.78 22.93
C VAL A 85 -16.73 -23.16 22.67
N ASP A 86 -16.26 -24.16 23.42
CA ASP A 86 -16.99 -25.42 23.65
C ASP A 86 -17.40 -25.55 25.14
N SER A 87 -17.53 -24.39 25.82
CA SER A 87 -17.91 -24.28 27.22
C SER A 87 -19.19 -23.45 27.39
N GLY A 88 -20.33 -24.07 27.08
CA GLY A 88 -21.56 -23.98 27.91
C GLY A 88 -22.25 -22.64 28.20
N HIS A 89 -21.86 -21.49 27.65
CA HIS A 89 -22.57 -20.22 27.86
C HIS A 89 -23.12 -19.64 26.55
N HIS A 90 -24.36 -20.02 26.25
CA HIS A 90 -25.15 -19.51 25.14
C HIS A 90 -25.66 -18.07 25.41
N TYR A 91 -25.72 -17.26 24.34
CA TYR A 91 -26.48 -16.01 24.15
C TYR A 91 -25.81 -14.62 24.25
N GLU A 92 -24.52 -14.50 24.52
CA GLU A 92 -23.78 -13.27 24.18
C GLU A 92 -23.06 -13.47 22.84
N HIS A 93 -23.80 -13.34 21.73
CA HIS A 93 -23.15 -13.05 20.46
C HIS A 93 -22.51 -11.67 20.60
N SER A 94 -21.23 -11.65 21.00
CA SER A 94 -20.50 -10.45 21.31
C SER A 94 -20.59 -9.45 20.16
N SER A 95 -20.91 -8.22 20.50
CA SER A 95 -20.90 -7.07 19.59
C SER A 95 -19.67 -7.01 18.68
N LYS A 96 -18.53 -7.43 19.23
CA LYS A 96 -17.28 -7.65 18.52
C LYS A 96 -17.44 -8.54 17.28
N LYS A 97 -18.10 -9.70 17.38
CA LYS A 97 -18.29 -10.62 16.25
C LYS A 97 -19.17 -10.01 15.16
N VAL A 98 -20.22 -9.28 15.54
CA VAL A 98 -21.09 -8.57 14.58
C VAL A 98 -20.30 -7.47 13.86
N LEU A 99 -19.52 -6.70 14.61
CA LEU A 99 -18.67 -5.63 14.09
C LEU A 99 -17.61 -6.14 13.09
N LEU A 100 -16.88 -7.19 13.47
CA LEU A 100 -15.80 -7.75 12.64
C LEU A 100 -16.34 -8.55 11.44
N SER A 101 -17.50 -9.20 11.57
CA SER A 101 -18.11 -9.93 10.45
C SER A 101 -18.69 -9.01 9.38
N PHE A 102 -19.14 -7.80 9.74
CA PHE A 102 -19.70 -6.84 8.77
C PHE A 102 -18.66 -6.40 7.74
N PHE A 103 -17.46 -6.01 8.20
CA PHE A 103 -16.32 -5.67 7.34
C PHE A 103 -15.39 -6.87 7.08
N GLY A 104 -15.91 -8.09 7.29
CA GLY A 104 -15.21 -9.34 7.05
C GLY A 104 -15.05 -9.67 5.57
N GLU A 105 -14.22 -10.67 5.28
CA GLU A 105 -13.91 -11.16 3.93
C GLU A 105 -15.16 -11.48 3.11
N HIS A 106 -16.13 -12.16 3.73
CA HIS A 106 -17.33 -12.67 3.05
C HIS A 106 -18.49 -11.65 2.97
N ASN A 107 -18.28 -10.41 3.40
CA ASN A 107 -19.29 -9.35 3.35
C ASN A 107 -18.73 -8.07 2.72
N GLN A 108 -18.68 -6.95 3.45
CA GLN A 108 -18.30 -5.64 2.89
C GLN A 108 -16.78 -5.46 2.79
N GLY A 109 -15.98 -6.33 3.40
CA GLY A 109 -14.53 -6.14 3.50
C GLY A 109 -13.87 -5.94 2.15
N ARG A 110 -14.17 -6.77 1.15
CA ARG A 110 -13.52 -6.69 -0.17
C ARG A 110 -13.90 -5.41 -0.92
N ILE A 111 -15.15 -4.97 -0.80
CA ILE A 111 -15.64 -3.74 -1.41
C ILE A 111 -14.94 -2.53 -0.78
N VAL A 112 -14.87 -2.49 0.55
CA VAL A 112 -14.19 -1.40 1.26
C VAL A 112 -12.69 -1.38 0.97
N LEU A 113 -12.05 -2.55 0.88
CA LEU A 113 -10.64 -2.65 0.48
C LEU A 113 -10.41 -2.05 -0.92
N ASP A 114 -11.28 -2.33 -1.89
CA ASP A 114 -11.21 -1.74 -3.23
C ASP A 114 -11.34 -0.21 -3.19
N ILE A 115 -12.30 0.31 -2.42
CA ILE A 115 -12.48 1.77 -2.22
C ILE A 115 -11.19 2.38 -1.65
N ILE A 116 -10.60 1.77 -0.62
CA ILE A 116 -9.36 2.25 0.01
C ILE A 116 -8.21 2.32 -1.00
N VAL A 117 -8.05 1.30 -1.84
CA VAL A 117 -6.99 1.27 -2.86
C VAL A 117 -7.21 2.37 -3.91
N ARG A 118 -8.46 2.57 -4.36
CA ARG A 118 -8.80 3.64 -5.30
C ARG A 118 -8.55 5.03 -4.71
N ILE A 119 -8.90 5.24 -3.45
CA ILE A 119 -8.58 6.49 -2.73
C ILE A 119 -7.07 6.69 -2.67
N SER A 120 -6.29 5.65 -2.39
CA SER A 120 -4.82 5.72 -2.35
C SER A 120 -4.22 6.10 -3.71
N LEU A 121 -4.77 5.59 -4.81
CA LEU A 121 -4.35 6.01 -6.15
C LEU A 121 -4.68 7.49 -6.39
N ILE A 122 -5.86 7.96 -6.00
CA ILE A 122 -6.28 9.35 -6.12
C ILE A 122 -5.38 10.29 -5.30
N THR A 123 -5.02 9.93 -4.06
CA THR A 123 -4.15 10.77 -3.22
C THR A 123 -2.76 10.93 -3.83
N LEU A 124 -2.21 9.88 -4.43
CA LEU A 124 -0.89 9.91 -5.06
C LEU A 124 -0.86 10.64 -6.42
N THR A 125 -1.97 10.65 -7.16
CA THR A 125 -2.01 11.19 -8.54
C THR A 125 -2.70 12.54 -8.68
N SER A 126 -3.70 12.84 -7.85
CA SER A 126 -4.51 14.07 -7.95
C SER A 126 -4.07 15.18 -7.01
N TYR A 127 -3.13 14.92 -6.10
CA TYR A 127 -2.59 15.89 -5.13
C TYR A 127 -1.07 16.00 -5.26
N PRO A 128 -0.54 16.44 -6.41
CA PRO A 128 0.89 16.58 -6.62
C PRO A 128 1.46 17.65 -5.66
N GLY A 129 2.58 17.33 -5.00
CA GLY A 129 3.26 18.24 -4.07
C GLY A 129 2.75 18.19 -2.63
N GLU A 130 1.63 17.53 -2.35
CA GLU A 130 1.08 17.36 -0.99
C GLU A 130 1.83 16.26 -0.24
N LYS A 131 3.06 16.57 0.21
CA LYS A 131 4.00 15.60 0.79
C LYS A 131 3.46 14.88 2.01
N ASP A 132 2.74 15.59 2.89
CA ASP A 132 2.15 15.00 4.10
C ASP A 132 1.07 13.96 3.73
N LEU A 133 0.15 14.33 2.84
CA LEU A 133 -0.91 13.44 2.35
C LEU A 133 -0.34 12.20 1.64
N GLN A 134 0.64 12.40 0.77
CA GLN A 134 1.33 11.32 0.07
C GLN A 134 2.10 10.43 1.05
N GLY A 135 2.74 11.02 2.06
CA GLY A 135 3.42 10.32 3.14
C GLY A 135 2.48 9.46 3.97
N LEU A 136 1.35 10.01 4.42
CA LEU A 136 0.30 9.24 5.13
C LEU A 136 -0.21 8.07 4.27
N THR A 137 -0.41 8.31 2.98
CA THR A 137 -0.84 7.26 2.05
C THR A 137 0.18 6.12 1.97
N CYS A 138 1.46 6.46 1.76
CA CYS A 138 2.52 5.46 1.57
C CYS A 138 2.89 4.73 2.87
N TYR A 139 3.15 5.48 3.96
CA TYR A 139 3.70 4.94 5.20
C TYR A 139 2.67 4.38 6.17
N MET A 140 1.44 4.88 6.13
CA MET A 140 0.39 4.42 7.05
C MET A 140 -0.64 3.57 6.32
N LEU A 141 -1.36 4.15 5.37
CA LEU A 141 -2.49 3.48 4.74
C LEU A 141 -2.06 2.23 3.98
N LEU A 142 -1.30 2.39 2.90
CA LEU A 142 -0.88 1.28 2.05
C LEU A 142 -0.02 0.29 2.82
N HIS A 143 0.89 0.77 3.67
CA HIS A 143 1.74 -0.08 4.50
C HIS A 143 0.92 -0.98 5.43
N SER A 144 -0.09 -0.43 6.12
CA SER A 144 -0.94 -1.21 7.04
C SER A 144 -1.69 -2.35 6.35
N LEU A 145 -2.13 -2.16 5.11
CA LEU A 145 -2.85 -3.18 4.35
C LEU A 145 -1.94 -4.36 3.99
N VAL A 146 -0.67 -4.11 3.66
CA VAL A 146 0.26 -5.18 3.23
C VAL A 146 1.01 -5.86 4.39
N GLN A 147 0.85 -5.38 5.62
CA GLN A 147 1.35 -6.09 6.81
C GLN A 147 0.59 -7.39 7.08
N GLN A 148 -0.66 -7.46 6.63
CA GLN A 148 -1.55 -8.59 6.92
C GLN A 148 -1.67 -9.49 5.70
N ARG A 149 -1.06 -10.68 5.79
CA ARG A 149 -1.04 -11.65 4.67
C ARG A 149 -2.43 -11.98 4.11
N HIS A 150 -3.45 -12.08 4.95
CA HIS A 150 -4.82 -12.38 4.50
C HIS A 150 -5.42 -11.22 3.67
N ILE A 151 -5.15 -9.97 4.03
CA ILE A 151 -5.52 -8.80 3.22
C ILE A 151 -4.76 -8.83 1.89
N CYS A 152 -3.47 -9.18 1.89
CA CYS A 152 -2.67 -9.29 0.66
C CYS A 152 -3.29 -10.25 -0.36
N VAL A 153 -3.90 -11.36 0.08
CA VAL A 153 -4.59 -12.32 -0.82
C VAL A 153 -5.70 -11.63 -1.62
N HIS A 154 -6.44 -10.73 -0.97
CA HIS A 154 -7.48 -9.96 -1.65
C HIS A 154 -6.90 -8.81 -2.48
N LEU A 155 -5.90 -8.09 -1.97
CA LEU A 155 -5.25 -6.98 -2.66
C LEU A 155 -4.75 -7.39 -4.05
N VAL A 156 -3.99 -8.48 -4.14
CA VAL A 156 -3.40 -8.93 -5.41
C VAL A 156 -4.43 -9.45 -6.42
N ALA A 157 -5.70 -9.58 -6.02
CA ALA A 157 -6.81 -9.95 -6.88
C ALA A 157 -7.74 -8.77 -7.24
N LEU A 158 -7.42 -7.56 -6.79
CA LEU A 158 -8.19 -6.35 -7.10
C LEU A 158 -7.65 -5.66 -8.34
N ASN A 159 -8.55 -5.29 -9.25
CA ASN A 159 -8.20 -4.49 -10.43
C ASN A 159 -7.62 -3.13 -10.03
N SER A 160 -8.16 -2.48 -8.99
CA SER A 160 -7.65 -1.21 -8.48
C SER A 160 -6.20 -1.30 -7.99
N TRP A 161 -5.80 -2.45 -7.44
CA TRP A 161 -4.41 -2.68 -7.03
C TRP A 161 -3.49 -2.84 -8.24
N HIS A 162 -3.94 -3.56 -9.26
CA HIS A 162 -3.22 -3.67 -10.53
C HIS A 162 -3.11 -2.32 -11.26
N GLU A 163 -4.16 -1.48 -11.21
CA GLU A 163 -4.12 -0.11 -11.71
C GLU A 163 -3.08 0.74 -10.97
N LEU A 164 -3.01 0.65 -9.64
CA LEU A 164 -1.97 1.31 -8.84
C LEU A 164 -0.56 0.82 -9.21
N ALA A 165 -0.38 -0.49 -9.38
CA ALA A 165 0.90 -1.07 -9.79
C ALA A 165 1.31 -0.66 -11.21
N ALA A 166 0.35 -0.61 -12.14
CA ALA A 166 0.58 -0.14 -13.50
C ALA A 166 0.96 1.34 -13.52
N ALA A 167 0.18 2.18 -12.81
CA ALA A 167 0.46 3.59 -12.66
C ALA A 167 1.86 3.80 -12.06
N PHE A 168 2.22 3.06 -11.01
CA PHE A 168 3.56 3.11 -10.43
C PHE A 168 4.64 2.91 -11.50
N SER A 169 4.48 1.95 -12.41
CA SER A 169 5.46 1.68 -13.46
C SER A 169 5.50 2.72 -14.58
N THR A 170 4.36 3.33 -14.96
CA THR A 170 4.26 4.12 -16.21
C THR A 170 3.90 5.60 -16.05
N GLU A 171 3.25 5.99 -14.95
CA GLU A 171 2.71 7.34 -14.77
C GLU A 171 3.78 8.32 -14.30
N LYS A 172 3.99 9.37 -15.10
CA LYS A 172 4.96 10.43 -14.81
C LYS A 172 4.59 11.24 -13.56
N THR A 173 3.30 11.35 -13.25
CA THR A 173 2.81 12.04 -12.04
C THR A 173 3.39 11.39 -10.79
N LEU A 174 3.52 10.07 -10.78
CA LEU A 174 4.11 9.37 -9.66
C LEU A 174 5.61 9.57 -9.55
N PHE A 175 6.33 10.03 -10.58
CA PHE A 175 7.74 10.45 -10.43
C PHE A 175 7.91 11.73 -9.61
N LEU A 176 6.83 12.50 -9.42
CA LEU A 176 6.85 13.69 -8.57
C LEU A 176 6.76 13.38 -7.07
N LEU A 177 6.52 12.12 -6.69
CA LEU A 177 6.61 11.69 -5.31
C LEU A 177 8.05 11.81 -4.83
N ASP A 178 8.23 12.30 -3.60
CA ASP A 178 9.53 12.33 -2.93
C ASP A 178 10.18 10.93 -2.92
N THR A 179 11.52 10.91 -2.91
CA THR A 179 12.33 9.69 -2.96
C THR A 179 11.96 8.67 -1.89
N SER A 180 11.65 9.14 -0.68
CA SER A 180 11.23 8.29 0.42
C SER A 180 9.85 7.67 0.18
N HIS A 181 8.94 8.38 -0.48
CA HIS A 181 7.61 7.89 -0.87
C HIS A 181 7.70 6.87 -2.02
N GLN A 182 8.58 7.09 -3.01
CA GLN A 182 8.88 6.11 -4.07
C GLN A 182 9.32 4.77 -3.48
N ARG A 183 10.27 4.83 -2.54
CA ARG A 183 10.81 3.66 -1.87
C ARG A 183 9.73 2.92 -1.09
N SER A 184 8.93 3.65 -0.32
CA SER A 184 7.83 3.06 0.46
C SER A 184 6.77 2.41 -0.42
N LEU A 185 6.35 3.08 -1.50
CA LEU A 185 5.37 2.54 -2.43
C LEU A 185 5.89 1.28 -3.12
N ALA A 186 7.15 1.29 -3.58
CA ALA A 186 7.79 0.10 -4.16
C ALA A 186 7.84 -1.06 -3.17
N GLN A 187 8.22 -0.78 -1.93
CA GLN A 187 8.26 -1.77 -0.85
C GLN A 187 6.86 -2.37 -0.61
N THR A 188 5.83 -1.54 -0.53
CA THR A 188 4.45 -1.96 -0.31
C THR A 188 3.91 -2.82 -1.46
N LEU A 189 4.12 -2.39 -2.70
CA LEU A 189 3.70 -3.14 -3.88
C LEU A 189 4.39 -4.52 -3.94
N VAL A 190 5.69 -4.61 -3.63
CA VAL A 190 6.40 -5.90 -3.57
C VAL A 190 5.94 -6.76 -2.39
N ARG A 191 5.72 -6.20 -1.19
CA ARG A 191 5.22 -6.94 -0.01
C ARG A 191 3.85 -7.57 -0.25
N SER A 192 3.00 -6.97 -1.09
CA SER A 192 1.71 -7.57 -1.44
C SER A 192 1.83 -8.94 -2.11
N ALA A 193 2.99 -9.27 -2.70
CA ALA A 193 3.28 -10.57 -3.29
C ALA A 193 3.19 -11.73 -2.27
N SER A 194 3.21 -11.44 -0.97
CA SER A 194 2.92 -12.39 0.10
C SER A 194 1.53 -13.01 -0.01
N GLY A 195 0.56 -12.28 -0.58
CA GLY A 195 -0.80 -12.72 -0.85
C GLY A 195 -0.93 -13.70 -2.02
N VAL A 196 0.11 -13.85 -2.84
CA VAL A 196 0.12 -14.78 -3.96
C VAL A 196 0.35 -16.21 -3.45
N LYS A 197 -0.40 -17.16 -4.02
CA LYS A 197 -0.53 -18.53 -3.47
C LYS A 197 0.81 -19.27 -3.46
N ASN A 198 1.48 -19.33 -4.61
CA ASN A 198 2.72 -20.08 -4.79
C ASN A 198 3.93 -19.15 -5.04
N SER A 199 5.13 -19.69 -4.83
CA SER A 199 6.39 -18.92 -4.89
C SER A 199 6.74 -18.48 -6.31
N GLU A 200 6.35 -19.24 -7.33
CA GLU A 200 6.67 -18.93 -8.73
C GLU A 200 5.80 -17.78 -9.25
N GLU A 201 4.49 -17.81 -8.98
CA GLU A 201 3.58 -16.70 -9.28
C GLU A 201 3.96 -15.45 -8.47
N SER A 202 4.36 -15.60 -7.21
CA SER A 202 4.83 -14.49 -6.39
C SER A 202 6.10 -13.86 -6.98
N SER A 203 7.05 -14.70 -7.44
CA SER A 203 8.24 -14.26 -8.16
C SER A 203 7.89 -13.57 -9.48
N GLN A 204 6.93 -14.12 -10.23
CA GLN A 204 6.48 -13.54 -11.50
C GLN A 204 5.78 -12.19 -11.29
N TYR A 205 4.99 -12.05 -10.23
CA TYR A 205 4.37 -10.79 -9.85
C TYR A 205 5.44 -9.71 -9.62
N VAL A 206 6.49 -10.02 -8.85
CA VAL A 206 7.61 -9.09 -8.60
C VAL A 206 8.36 -8.77 -9.89
N ARG A 207 8.61 -9.76 -10.76
CA ARG A 207 9.24 -9.53 -12.07
C ARG A 207 8.42 -8.60 -12.96
N ASN A 208 7.09 -8.77 -13.01
CA ASN A 208 6.21 -7.91 -13.79
C ASN A 208 6.21 -6.48 -13.27
N LEU A 209 6.18 -6.30 -11.94
CA LEU A 209 6.19 -4.99 -11.30
C LEU A 209 7.52 -4.25 -11.53
N MET A 210 8.65 -4.94 -11.34
CA MET A 210 9.98 -4.33 -11.35
C MET A 210 10.68 -4.38 -12.71
N GLY A 211 10.17 -5.15 -13.67
CA GLY A 211 10.80 -5.38 -14.95
C GLY A 211 11.07 -4.09 -15.72
N HIS A 212 10.08 -3.19 -15.82
CA HIS A 212 10.25 -1.90 -16.49
C HIS A 212 11.36 -1.04 -15.84
N ILE A 213 11.44 -1.07 -14.51
CA ILE A 213 12.44 -0.32 -13.73
C ILE A 213 13.84 -0.86 -14.02
N ALA A 214 14.00 -2.19 -14.05
CA ALA A 214 15.28 -2.83 -14.39
C ALA A 214 15.71 -2.50 -15.82
N THR A 215 14.78 -2.66 -16.78
CA THR A 215 15.01 -2.36 -18.20
C THR A 215 15.44 -0.91 -18.38
N TYR A 216 14.76 0.04 -17.73
CA TYR A 216 15.13 1.45 -17.80
C TYR A 216 16.57 1.71 -17.33
N ILE A 217 16.96 1.13 -16.18
CA ILE A 217 18.31 1.27 -15.63
C ILE A 217 19.38 0.67 -16.57
N VAL A 218 19.10 -0.50 -17.15
CA VAL A 218 19.98 -1.12 -18.15
C VAL A 218 20.12 -0.22 -19.38
N GLU A 219 19.01 0.25 -19.94
CA GLU A 219 18.98 1.09 -21.13
C GLU A 219 19.72 2.41 -20.94
N ILE A 220 19.45 3.14 -19.85
CA ILE A 220 20.11 4.42 -19.58
C ILE A 220 21.61 4.24 -19.35
N SER A 221 22.02 3.18 -18.64
CA SER A 221 23.44 2.87 -18.41
C SER A 221 24.19 2.52 -19.70
N SER A 222 23.49 2.00 -20.70
CA SER A 222 24.07 1.56 -21.97
C SER A 222 24.15 2.67 -23.02
N LYS A 223 23.61 3.88 -22.74
CA LYS A 223 23.66 4.99 -23.69
C LYS A 223 25.08 5.52 -23.85
N SER A 224 25.58 5.57 -25.08
CA SER A 224 26.91 6.09 -25.41
C SER A 224 27.10 7.56 -25.00
N ASN A 225 26.01 8.33 -24.99
CA ASN A 225 25.99 9.73 -24.57
C ASN A 225 25.56 9.93 -23.10
N LEU A 226 25.53 8.89 -22.27
CA LEU A 226 25.10 8.98 -20.86
C LEU A 226 25.77 10.14 -20.12
N LYS A 227 27.09 10.31 -20.25
CA LYS A 227 27.84 11.38 -19.58
C LYS A 227 27.34 12.79 -19.92
N SER A 228 26.82 13.02 -21.13
CA SER A 228 26.31 14.33 -21.53
C SER A 228 24.85 14.53 -21.13
N ILE A 229 24.03 13.48 -21.13
CA ILE A 229 22.60 13.57 -20.77
C ILE A 229 22.31 13.38 -19.28
N ALA A 230 23.23 12.80 -18.51
CA ALA A 230 23.03 12.49 -17.08
C ALA A 230 22.73 13.72 -16.23
N GLN A 231 23.23 14.89 -16.63
CA GLN A 231 23.01 16.15 -15.92
C GLN A 231 21.67 16.81 -16.27
N GLN A 232 20.90 16.24 -17.21
CA GLN A 232 19.57 16.75 -17.53
C GLN A 232 18.62 16.48 -16.35
N PRO A 233 17.86 17.48 -15.86
CA PRO A 233 17.04 17.33 -14.66
C PRO A 233 16.02 16.18 -14.71
N ASP A 234 15.44 15.93 -15.88
CA ASP A 234 14.48 14.85 -16.13
C ASP A 234 15.15 13.46 -16.07
N ILE A 235 16.36 13.34 -16.61
CA ILE A 235 17.15 12.10 -16.53
C ILE A 235 17.57 11.84 -15.08
N LEU A 236 18.06 12.86 -14.38
CA LEU A 236 18.48 12.76 -12.98
C LEU A 236 17.30 12.35 -12.08
N LEU A 237 16.15 13.01 -12.24
CA LEU A 237 14.92 12.65 -11.52
C LEU A 237 14.52 11.20 -11.81
N SER A 238 14.47 10.81 -13.08
CA SER A 238 14.04 9.47 -13.48
C SER A 238 14.98 8.40 -12.92
N VAL A 239 16.30 8.57 -13.03
CA VAL A 239 17.26 7.62 -12.46
C VAL A 239 17.14 7.57 -10.94
N SER A 240 17.00 8.72 -10.26
CA SER A 240 16.80 8.76 -8.81
C SER A 240 15.54 7.98 -8.38
N CYS A 241 14.42 8.22 -9.05
CA CYS A 241 13.17 7.47 -8.81
C CYS A 241 13.38 5.96 -9.00
N MET A 242 14.01 5.52 -10.09
CA MET A 242 14.22 4.10 -10.35
C MET A 242 15.12 3.43 -9.30
N LEU A 243 16.19 4.10 -8.87
CA LEU A 243 17.06 3.60 -7.80
C LEU A 243 16.32 3.47 -6.47
N GLU A 244 15.48 4.45 -6.11
CA GLU A 244 14.67 4.40 -4.90
C GLU A 244 13.64 3.28 -4.91
N ARG A 245 13.05 3.01 -6.07
CA ARG A 245 12.13 1.89 -6.25
C ARG A 245 12.83 0.55 -6.14
N LEU A 246 14.03 0.40 -6.71
CA LEU A 246 14.87 -0.79 -6.53
C LEU A 246 15.21 -1.02 -5.05
N ARG A 247 15.57 0.03 -4.31
CA ARG A 247 15.81 -0.04 -2.86
C ARG A 247 14.57 -0.49 -2.09
N GLY A 248 13.41 0.05 -2.44
CA GLY A 248 12.13 -0.33 -1.83
C GLY A 248 11.81 -1.80 -2.09
N ALA A 249 11.96 -2.26 -3.33
CA ALA A 249 11.76 -3.66 -3.69
C ALA A 249 12.72 -4.61 -2.94
N ALA A 250 14.01 -4.25 -2.86
CA ALA A 250 15.00 -5.03 -2.12
C ALA A 250 14.66 -5.11 -0.62
N SER A 251 14.18 -4.00 -0.04
CA SER A 251 13.75 -3.90 1.37
C SER A 251 12.43 -4.65 1.66
N ALA A 252 11.76 -5.15 0.64
CA ALA A 252 10.56 -5.97 0.71
C ALA A 252 10.84 -7.46 0.47
N SER A 253 12.11 -7.87 0.38
CA SER A 253 12.47 -9.26 0.14
C SER A 253 11.93 -10.16 1.25
N GLU A 254 11.17 -11.19 0.84
CA GLU A 254 10.66 -12.25 1.69
C GLU A 254 11.11 -13.61 1.12
N PRO A 255 11.11 -14.71 1.91
CA PRO A 255 11.58 -16.01 1.42
C PRO A 255 10.96 -16.47 0.09
N ARG A 256 9.70 -16.09 -0.18
CA ARG A 256 8.98 -16.45 -1.42
C ARG A 256 9.36 -15.60 -2.64
N THR A 257 9.78 -14.36 -2.43
CA THR A 257 10.12 -13.39 -3.49
C THR A 257 11.63 -13.22 -3.66
N GLN A 258 12.43 -13.79 -2.75
CA GLN A 258 13.88 -13.64 -2.70
C GLN A 258 14.56 -13.98 -4.04
N LYS A 259 14.11 -15.04 -4.73
CA LYS A 259 14.66 -15.42 -6.04
C LYS A 259 14.51 -14.29 -7.06
N ALA A 260 13.29 -13.75 -7.21
CA ALA A 260 13.03 -12.66 -8.14
C ALA A 260 13.80 -11.38 -7.77
N ILE A 261 13.89 -11.05 -6.47
CA ILE A 261 14.66 -9.88 -6.01
C ILE A 261 16.16 -10.06 -6.28
N TYR A 262 16.70 -11.25 -6.10
CA TYR A 262 18.11 -11.54 -6.38
C TYR A 262 18.42 -11.49 -7.88
N GLU A 263 17.57 -12.11 -8.72
CA GLU A 263 17.69 -12.05 -10.18
C GLU A 263 17.60 -10.60 -10.69
N LEU A 264 16.65 -9.82 -10.15
CA LEU A 264 16.52 -8.39 -10.42
C LEU A 264 17.81 -7.65 -10.07
N GLY A 265 18.31 -7.82 -8.83
CA GLY A 265 19.55 -7.20 -8.38
C GLY A 265 20.72 -7.53 -9.28
N PHE A 266 20.92 -8.82 -9.59
CA PHE A 266 21.98 -9.29 -10.49
C PHE A 266 21.93 -8.61 -11.86
N SER A 267 20.73 -8.44 -12.44
CA SER A 267 20.55 -7.80 -13.75
C SER A 267 20.94 -6.32 -13.78
N VAL A 268 20.88 -5.63 -12.64
CA VAL A 268 21.15 -4.18 -12.54
C VAL A 268 22.49 -3.84 -11.90
N MET A 269 23.25 -4.80 -11.37
CA MET A 269 24.55 -4.56 -10.71
C MET A 269 25.52 -3.77 -11.60
N ASN A 270 25.80 -4.28 -12.81
CA ASN A 270 26.72 -3.61 -13.73
C ASN A 270 26.19 -2.23 -14.17
N PRO A 271 24.91 -2.09 -14.59
CA PRO A 271 24.30 -0.77 -14.82
C PRO A 271 24.48 0.22 -13.67
N ILE A 272 24.27 -0.20 -12.42
CA ILE A 272 24.42 0.66 -11.24
C ILE A 272 25.87 1.12 -11.07
N LEU A 273 26.86 0.25 -11.31
CA LEU A 273 28.28 0.64 -11.27
C LEU A 273 28.62 1.71 -12.31
N VAL A 274 28.06 1.59 -13.53
CA VAL A 274 28.21 2.62 -14.57
C VAL A 274 27.59 3.95 -14.12
N LEU A 275 26.38 3.91 -13.55
CA LEU A 275 25.72 5.11 -13.03
C LEU A 275 26.52 5.74 -11.88
N LEU A 276 27.08 4.94 -10.98
CA LEU A 276 27.92 5.42 -9.88
C LEU A 276 29.14 6.19 -10.38
N GLU A 277 29.81 5.72 -11.43
CA GLU A 277 30.95 6.45 -12.03
C GLU A 277 30.53 7.77 -12.67
N VAL A 278 29.35 7.83 -13.30
CA VAL A 278 28.82 9.04 -13.95
C VAL A 278 28.34 10.07 -12.92
N TYR A 279 27.70 9.61 -11.84
CA TYR A 279 27.11 10.47 -10.79
C TYR A 279 28.00 10.63 -9.55
N LYS A 280 29.30 10.30 -9.62
CA LYS A 280 30.22 10.36 -8.47
C LYS A 280 30.34 11.74 -7.79
N HIS A 281 29.98 12.80 -8.51
CA HIS A 281 30.00 14.18 -8.01
C HIS A 281 28.62 14.65 -7.48
N GLU A 282 27.57 13.86 -7.69
CA GLU A 282 26.21 14.12 -7.21
C GLU A 282 25.97 13.41 -5.88
N GLY A 283 26.21 14.11 -4.77
CA GLY A 283 26.19 13.50 -3.43
C GLY A 283 24.87 12.82 -3.04
N ALA A 284 23.73 13.26 -3.59
CA ALA A 284 22.44 12.59 -3.38
C ALA A 284 22.34 11.26 -4.14
N MET A 285 22.79 11.23 -5.39
CA MET A 285 22.79 10.04 -6.24
C MET A 285 23.81 9.01 -5.77
N LEU A 286 24.99 9.45 -5.31
CA LEU A 286 26.01 8.57 -4.74
C LEU A 286 25.46 7.77 -3.55
N ARG A 287 24.72 8.42 -2.64
CA ARG A 287 24.06 7.76 -1.51
C ARG A 287 22.93 6.82 -1.91
N GLN A 288 22.40 6.95 -3.13
CA GLN A 288 21.35 6.08 -3.69
C GLN A 288 21.92 4.88 -4.45
N THR A 289 23.16 4.95 -4.93
CA THR A 289 23.85 3.84 -5.59
C THR A 289 24.66 2.95 -4.64
N LEU A 290 25.09 3.49 -3.48
CA LEU A 290 25.78 2.76 -2.40
C LEU A 290 24.81 2.10 -1.42
#